data_AF-A0A392TXX8-F1
#
_entry.id   AF-A0A392TXX8-F1
#
_cell.length_a   1.000
_cell.length_b   1.000
_cell.length_c   1.000
_cell.angle_alpha   90.00
_cell.angle_beta   90.00
_cell.angle_gamma   90.00
#
_symmetry.space_group_name_H-M   'P 1'
#
loop_
_entity.id
_entity.type
_entity.pdbx_description
1 polymer ?
#
loop_
_entity_poly.entity_id
_entity_poly.type
_entity_poly.pdbx_seq_one_letter_code
_entity_poly.pdbx_strand_id
1 'polypeptide(L)' 'VAAKSLSDRFTYVAFKTNDNAAIARLAGTSSTLSGMPVDVIAATFNMQRNEARQVKSNNPFKFLVPPRESERRAAA' A
#
# COMPACT_ATOMS: atom_id res chain seq x y z
N VAL A 1 -6.08 13.52 4.52
CA VAL A 1 -5.20 12.64 5.35
C VAL A 1 -3.74 12.75 4.91
N ALA A 2 -3.41 12.62 3.63
CA ALA A 2 -2.02 12.75 3.13
C ALA A 2 -1.34 14.10 3.45
N ALA A 3 -2.03 15.24 3.35
CA ALA A 3 -1.46 16.53 3.73
C ALA A 3 -1.17 16.65 5.25
N LYS A 4 -1.86 15.87 6.10
CA LYS A 4 -1.62 15.85 7.55
C LYS A 4 -0.49 14.90 7.96
N SER A 5 -0.10 13.95 7.09
CA SER A 5 1.00 13.01 7.35
C SER A 5 2.39 13.57 7.04
N LEU A 6 2.49 14.85 6.68
CA LEU A 6 3.76 15.52 6.36
C LEU A 6 4.56 15.93 7.59
N SER A 7 4.01 15.80 8.81
CA SER A 7 4.78 16.01 10.02
C SER A 7 5.66 14.79 10.32
N ASP A 8 6.80 15.02 10.98
CA ASP A 8 7.74 13.97 11.38
C ASP A 8 7.08 12.81 12.13
N ARG A 9 5.98 13.10 12.85
CA ARG A 9 5.24 12.14 13.67
C ARG A 9 3.74 12.42 13.65
N PHE A 10 3.09 12.15 12.52
CA PHE A 10 1.63 12.24 12.43
C PHE A 10 0.93 11.19 13.33
N THR A 11 0.01 11.65 14.16
CA THR A 11 -0.80 10.80 15.04
C THR A 11 -2.29 10.99 14.76
N TYR A 12 -3.07 9.92 14.91
CA TYR A 12 -4.52 9.99 14.75
C TYR A 12 -5.25 8.92 15.57
N VAL A 13 -6.52 9.19 15.85
CA VAL A 13 -7.48 8.23 16.41
C VAL A 13 -8.54 7.94 15.36
N ALA A 14 -8.87 6.67 15.14
CA ALA A 14 -9.94 6.26 14.24
C ALA A 14 -10.93 5.38 15.00
N PHE A 15 -12.14 5.89 15.24
CA PHE A 15 -13.24 5.12 15.80
C PHE A 15 -13.79 4.17 14.74
N LYS A 16 -13.96 2.91 15.10
CA LYS A 16 -14.61 1.91 14.26
C LYS A 16 -15.87 1.43 14.96
N THR A 17 -16.97 1.36 14.23
CA THR A 17 -18.30 0.99 14.75
C THR A 17 -18.53 -0.52 14.71
N ASN A 18 -17.46 -1.31 14.79
CA ASN A 18 -17.48 -2.76 14.72
C ASN A 18 -16.32 -3.30 15.57
N ASP A 19 -16.61 -4.30 16.41
CA ASP A 19 -15.71 -4.95 17.36
C ASP A 19 -14.63 -5.80 16.68
N ASN A 20 -14.92 -6.35 15.50
CA ASN A 20 -13.99 -7.08 14.65
C ASN A 20 -13.75 -6.39 13.30
N ALA A 21 -13.52 -5.08 13.33
CA ALA A 21 -13.39 -4.30 12.11
C ALA A 21 -12.12 -4.62 11.30
N ALA A 22 -12.31 -5.24 10.13
CA ALA A 22 -11.24 -5.60 9.19
C ALA A 22 -10.84 -4.44 8.25
N ILE A 23 -9.63 -4.51 7.69
CA ILE A 23 -9.14 -3.58 6.66
C ILE A 23 -8.65 -4.40 5.46
N ALA A 24 -9.33 -4.25 4.32
CA ALA A 24 -8.85 -4.76 3.04
C ALA A 24 -7.80 -3.79 2.47
N ARG A 25 -6.53 -4.22 2.43
CA ARG A 25 -5.42 -3.39 1.91
C ARG A 25 -5.31 -3.58 0.41
N LEU A 26 -5.06 -2.52 -0.34
CA LEU A 26 -4.88 -2.62 -1.79
C LEU A 26 -3.42 -2.86 -2.21
N ALA A 27 -2.44 -2.51 -1.37
CA ALA A 27 -1.01 -2.71 -1.65
C ALA A 27 -0.25 -3.25 -0.42
N GLY A 28 0.92 -3.84 -0.68
CA GLY A 28 1.76 -4.51 0.32
C GLY A 28 1.56 -6.03 0.35
N THR A 29 2.32 -6.71 1.19
CA THR A 29 2.43 -8.19 1.21
C THR A 29 1.13 -8.93 1.54
N SER A 30 0.23 -8.32 2.31
CA SER A 30 -1.09 -8.88 2.67
C SER A 30 -2.24 -8.09 2.03
N SER A 31 -2.07 -7.64 0.79
CA SER A 31 -3.09 -6.89 0.06
C SER A 31 -4.03 -7.80 -0.72
N THR A 32 -5.18 -7.25 -1.10
CA THR A 32 -6.11 -7.89 -2.03
C THR A 32 -5.40 -8.23 -3.34
N LEU A 33 -4.52 -7.35 -3.84
CA LEU A 33 -3.73 -7.60 -5.05
C LEU A 33 -2.69 -8.71 -4.86
N SER A 34 -2.03 -8.80 -3.70
CA SER A 34 -1.12 -9.92 -3.43
C SER A 34 -1.84 -11.28 -3.35
N GLY A 35 -3.12 -11.29 -2.97
CA GLY A 35 -3.97 -12.48 -2.98
C GLY A 35 -4.47 -12.92 -4.37
N MET A 36 -4.45 -12.04 -5.38
CA MET A 36 -4.96 -12.36 -6.72
C MET A 36 -3.93 -13.12 -7.57
N PRO A 37 -4.38 -14.01 -8.49
CA PRO A 37 -3.50 -14.53 -9.54
C PRO A 37 -2.93 -13.39 -10.39
N VAL A 38 -1.66 -13.49 -10.78
CA VAL A 38 -0.98 -12.42 -11.54
C VAL A 38 -1.66 -12.12 -12.87
N ASP A 39 -2.26 -13.13 -13.50
CA ASP A 39 -2.94 -12.99 -14.79
C ASP A 39 -4.27 -12.25 -14.68
N VAL A 40 -4.94 -12.34 -13.52
CA VAL A 40 -6.13 -11.52 -13.24
C VAL A 40 -5.73 -10.05 -13.14
N ILE A 41 -4.65 -9.74 -12.41
CA ILE A 41 -4.14 -8.36 -12.30
C ILE A 41 -3.75 -7.83 -13.69
N ALA A 42 -3.02 -8.62 -14.48
CA ALA A 42 -2.61 -8.25 -15.83
C ALA A 42 -3.82 -7.93 -16.73
N ALA A 43 -4.83 -8.80 -16.75
CA ALA A 43 -6.03 -8.61 -17.56
C ALA A 43 -6.89 -7.42 -17.09
N THR A 44 -7.12 -7.29 -15.78
CA THR A 44 -7.97 -6.23 -15.21
C THR A 44 -7.39 -4.84 -15.43
N PHE A 45 -6.07 -4.69 -15.35
CA PHE A 45 -5.40 -3.40 -15.50
C PHE A 45 -4.77 -3.18 -16.89
N ASN A 46 -4.98 -4.09 -17.84
CA ASN A 46 -4.37 -4.06 -19.18
C ASN A 46 -2.83 -3.89 -19.11
N MET A 47 -2.18 -4.69 -18.27
CA MET A 47 -0.75 -4.66 -18.01
C MET A 47 -0.06 -5.89 -18.58
N GLN A 48 1.22 -5.76 -18.95
CA GLN A 48 2.03 -6.92 -19.22
C GLN A 48 2.21 -7.76 -17.95
N ARG A 49 2.39 -9.08 -18.10
CA ARG A 49 2.53 -10.00 -16.96
C ARG A 49 3.64 -9.59 -15.99
N ASN A 50 4.76 -9.05 -16.49
CA ASN A 50 5.87 -8.60 -15.66
C ASN A 50 5.53 -7.34 -14.86
N GLU A 51 4.78 -6.41 -15.45
CA GLU A 51 4.27 -5.21 -14.75
C GLU A 51 3.26 -5.62 -13.66
N ALA A 52 2.39 -6.58 -13.95
CA ALA A 52 1.46 -7.14 -12.96
C ALA A 52 2.20 -7.83 -11.80
N ARG A 53 3.32 -8.53 -12.06
CA ARG A 53 4.19 -9.06 -11.00
C ARG A 53 4.75 -7.93 -10.14
N GLN A 54 5.23 -6.85 -10.75
CA GLN A 54 5.76 -5.70 -10.02
C GLN A 54 4.70 -5.07 -9.10
N VAL A 55 3.48 -4.83 -9.60
CA VAL A 55 2.37 -4.33 -8.78
C VAL A 55 2.11 -5.27 -7.59
N LYS A 56 2.17 -6.57 -7.83
CA LYS A 56 1.91 -7.60 -6.82
C LYS A 56 2.99 -7.68 -5.73
N SER A 57 4.27 -7.51 -6.08
CA SER A 57 5.39 -7.88 -5.20
C SER A 57 6.42 -6.80 -4.87
N ASN A 58 6.40 -5.62 -5.52
CA ASN A 58 7.43 -4.60 -5.29
C ASN A 58 7.40 -3.99 -3.89
N ASN A 59 6.26 -4.04 -3.20
CA ASN A 59 6.13 -3.51 -1.85
C ASN A 59 6.19 -4.66 -0.82
N PRO A 60 7.34 -4.87 -0.13
CA PRO A 60 7.49 -5.92 0.86
C PRO A 60 6.85 -5.57 2.22
N PHE A 61 6.30 -4.36 2.39
CA PHE A 61 5.77 -3.91 3.67
C PHE A 61 4.28 -4.20 3.83
N LYS A 62 3.84 -4.28 5.09
CA LYS A 62 2.43 -4.43 5.47
C LYS A 62 1.92 -3.10 5.99
N PHE A 63 0.83 -2.59 5.40
CA PHE A 63 0.12 -1.37 5.78
C PHE A 63 0.93 -0.07 5.64
N LEU A 64 2.03 0.10 6.37
CA LEU A 64 2.90 1.27 6.31
C LEU A 64 4.06 1.01 5.35
N VAL A 65 4.40 2.00 4.54
CA VAL A 65 5.53 1.98 3.60
C VAL A 65 6.48 3.10 4.01
N PRO A 66 7.80 2.86 4.07
CA PRO A 66 8.75 3.90 4.40
C PRO A 66 8.73 5.02 3.33
N PRO A 67 9.09 6.26 3.72
CA PRO A 67 9.28 7.35 2.77
C PRO A 67 10.27 6.95 1.69
N ARG A 68 10.06 7.45 0.47
CA ARG A 68 10.99 7.24 -0.63
C ARG A 68 12.32 7.88 -0.29
N GLU A 69 13.41 7.33 -0.81
CA GLU A 69 14.75 7.89 -0.52
C GLU A 69 14.88 9.35 -1.00
N SER A 70 14.23 9.71 -2.10
CA SER A 70 14.13 11.10 -2.57
C SER A 70 13.46 12.04 -1.56
N GLU A 71 12.47 11.55 -0.81
CA GLU A 71 11.77 12.32 0.22
C GLU A 71 12.63 12.46 1.48
N ARG A 72 13.42 11.42 1.83
CA ARG A 72 14.38 11.51 2.94
C ARG A 72 15.46 12.56 2.70
N ARG A 73 15.96 12.67 1.46
CA ARG A 73 16.99 13.67 1.10
C ARG A 73 16.47 15.10 1.11
N ALA A 74 15.19 15.31 0.85
CA ALA A 74 14.57 16.64 0.88
C ALA A 74 14.25 17.12 2.31
N ALA A 75 14.25 16.21 3.30
CA ALA A 75 13.95 16.49 4.70
C ALA A 75 15.20 16.56 5.60
N ALA A 76 16.40 16.31 5.05
CA ALA A 76 17.70 16.40 5.72
C ALA A 76 18.42 17.70 5.33
#